data_AF-G1SEN8-F1
#
_entry.id   AF-G1SEN8-F1
#
_cell.length_a   1.000
_cell.length_b   1.000
_cell.length_c   1.000
_cell.angle_alpha   90.00
_cell.angle_beta   90.00
_cell.angle_gamma   90.00
#
_symmetry.space_group_name_H-M   'P 1'
#
loop_
_entity.id
_entity.type
_entity.pdbx_description
1 polymer ?
#
loop_
_entity_poly.entity_id
_entity_poly.type
_entity_poly.pdbx_seq_one_letter_code
_entity_poly.pdbx_strand_id
1 'polypeptide(L)'
;MRRLGRSERVRDPPPGPEPPAAVRPHQPREGPRPTGGASVGEARGPTRELGRRGCCPCAPARGAKGAWRAGGGGDGGGQEGGGYCAGYWGRCLKRRRRGRSSPRASGACGLVMATEQRPFHLVVFGASGFTGQFVTEEVAREQVSPERSSRLPWAVAGRSREKLQRVLERAALKLGRPTLSSEVGIIICDTTNPASLDEMAKQATVVLNCVGPYRFYGEPVVKACVENGTSCIDICGEPQFLELMHWKYHEKAAEKGVYIIGSSGFDSIPADLGVIYTRNKMNGTLTAVESFLTIHSGPEGLCIHDATWQSAVYGFGDQNNLRKLRNASNVKPVPLVGPKLKKRWPVSYCRELSTYSIPFFGSDMSVVRRTQRYLHEILEESPVQYAAYVTVGGISSVIKLMFAGLFFLFFVRFGIGRQLLIKFPWLFSFGYFSKQGPTQKQIDGSSFTMTFFGQGYSQGLSPDENKPNVRICTQVKGPEAGYVTTPIAMVQAAVTLLHESSNLPKAGGVFTPGAAFSRTKLIDRLNQRGIEFSVISSSEV
;
A
#
# COMPACT_ATOMS: atom_id res chain seq x y z
N MET A 1 81.14 16.25 5.40
CA MET A 1 79.90 17.05 5.35
C MET A 1 79.01 16.65 6.52
N ARG A 2 78.92 17.50 7.54
CA ARG A 2 78.05 17.34 8.72
C ARG A 2 76.75 18.13 8.49
N ARG A 3 75.59 17.58 8.84
CA ARG A 3 74.69 18.13 9.88
C ARG A 3 73.38 17.35 9.99
N LEU A 4 73.11 16.94 11.22
CA LEU A 4 71.82 16.58 11.77
C LEU A 4 70.92 17.83 11.88
N GLY A 5 69.63 17.71 11.59
CA GLY A 5 68.57 18.67 11.95
C GLY A 5 67.27 17.89 12.17
N ARG A 6 66.87 17.66 13.43
CA ARG A 6 66.04 18.49 14.33
C ARG A 6 64.54 18.48 13.98
N SER A 7 63.82 17.79 14.87
CA SER A 7 62.39 17.87 15.17
C SER A 7 61.91 19.32 15.36
N GLU A 8 60.83 19.71 14.69
CA GLU A 8 60.02 20.87 15.05
C GLU A 8 58.64 20.42 15.57
N ARG A 9 58.29 21.00 16.72
CA ARG A 9 57.03 20.83 17.44
C ARG A 9 55.89 21.54 16.70
N VAL A 10 54.77 20.83 16.58
CA VAL A 10 53.46 21.34 16.21
C VAL A 10 53.04 22.41 17.23
N ARG A 11 52.64 23.61 16.75
CA ARG A 11 51.96 24.63 17.55
C ARG A 11 50.47 24.54 17.27
N ASP A 12 49.67 24.44 18.32
CA ASP A 12 48.21 24.49 18.23
C ASP A 12 47.70 25.87 17.79
N PRO A 13 46.59 25.94 17.02
CA PRO A 13 45.98 27.20 16.61
C PRO A 13 45.27 27.91 17.78
N PRO A 14 45.14 29.26 17.72
CA PRO A 14 44.48 30.04 18.77
C PRO A 14 42.96 29.80 18.80
N PRO A 15 42.30 29.99 19.96
CA PRO A 15 40.86 29.79 20.10
C PRO A 15 40.05 30.84 19.33
N GLY A 16 39.00 30.39 18.64
CA GLY A 16 38.03 31.24 17.96
C GLY A 16 37.08 31.98 18.92
N PRO A 17 36.35 33.00 18.43
CA PRO A 17 35.56 33.90 19.28
C PRO A 17 34.31 33.22 19.87
N GLU A 18 33.98 33.59 21.11
CA GLU A 18 32.80 33.13 21.84
C GLU A 18 31.47 33.56 21.16
N PRO A 19 30.41 32.72 21.22
CA PRO A 19 29.10 33.05 20.68
C PRO A 19 28.34 34.07 21.56
N PRO A 20 27.50 34.94 20.98
CA PRO A 20 26.73 35.92 21.75
C PRO A 20 25.64 35.28 22.61
N ALA A 21 25.41 35.91 23.78
CA ALA A 21 24.50 35.47 24.83
C ALA A 21 23.05 35.26 24.38
N ALA A 22 22.44 34.17 24.84
CA ALA A 22 21.06 33.81 24.61
C ALA A 22 20.09 34.81 25.27
N VAL A 23 19.23 35.42 24.44
CA VAL A 23 18.08 36.21 24.87
C VAL A 23 17.00 35.24 25.39
N ARG A 24 16.66 35.36 26.69
CA ARG A 24 15.56 34.60 27.32
C ARG A 24 14.20 35.06 26.78
N PRO A 25 13.26 34.16 26.46
CA PRO A 25 11.89 34.55 26.13
C PRO A 25 11.13 34.99 27.39
N HIS A 26 10.46 36.15 27.29
CA HIS A 26 9.54 36.69 28.28
C HIS A 26 8.35 35.75 28.52
N GLN A 27 8.13 35.38 29.78
CA GLN A 27 6.88 34.79 30.27
C GLN A 27 5.75 35.84 30.24
N PRO A 28 4.54 35.51 29.75
CA PRO A 28 3.36 36.33 30.00
C PRO A 28 2.88 36.15 31.44
N ARG A 29 2.63 37.28 32.11
CA ARG A 29 2.08 37.39 33.47
C ARG A 29 0.67 36.80 33.55
N GLU A 30 0.44 36.03 34.62
CA GLU A 30 -0.90 35.66 35.09
C GLU A 30 -1.67 36.91 35.56
N GLY A 31 -2.89 37.07 35.07
CA GLY A 31 -3.89 38.03 35.57
C GLY A 31 -4.95 37.33 36.44
N PRO A 32 -5.63 38.06 37.34
CA PRO A 32 -6.23 37.48 38.54
C PRO A 32 -7.57 36.76 38.31
N ARG A 33 -7.81 35.74 39.14
CA ARG A 33 -9.13 35.10 39.32
C ARG A 33 -10.12 36.10 39.94
N PRO A 34 -11.40 36.10 39.52
CA PRO A 34 -12.48 36.58 40.36
C PRO A 34 -13.01 35.44 41.24
N THR A 35 -12.88 35.64 42.54
CA THR A 35 -13.70 35.04 43.60
C THR A 35 -15.13 35.55 43.52
N GLY A 36 -16.12 34.70 43.73
CA GLY A 36 -17.51 35.12 43.91
C GLY A 36 -18.47 33.93 43.89
N GLY A 37 -18.74 33.37 45.06
CA GLY A 37 -19.79 32.36 45.26
C GLY A 37 -21.18 32.98 45.36
N ALA A 38 -22.19 32.21 44.99
CA ALA A 38 -23.52 32.28 45.56
C ALA A 38 -24.20 30.92 45.39
N SER A 39 -24.50 30.31 46.53
CA SER A 39 -25.27 29.10 46.76
C SER A 39 -26.78 29.37 46.76
N VAL A 40 -27.57 28.57 46.05
CA VAL A 40 -28.97 28.14 46.35
C VAL A 40 -29.23 26.97 45.38
N GLY A 41 -29.83 25.81 45.65
CA GLY A 41 -30.53 25.21 46.76
C GLY A 41 -31.19 23.94 46.19
N GLU A 42 -31.34 22.91 47.03
CA GLU A 42 -31.96 21.61 46.72
C GLU A 42 -33.38 21.73 46.11
N ALA A 43 -33.74 20.78 45.24
CA ALA A 43 -35.08 20.22 45.22
C ALA A 43 -35.09 18.78 44.67
N ARG A 44 -35.74 17.91 45.45
CA ARG A 44 -35.90 16.46 45.31
C ARG A 44 -37.00 16.09 44.32
N GLY A 45 -36.78 15.03 43.54
CA GLY A 45 -37.74 13.96 43.13
C GLY A 45 -39.09 14.33 42.50
N PRO A 46 -39.94 13.36 42.09
CA PRO A 46 -39.83 11.92 42.32
C PRO A 46 -39.92 11.02 41.06
N THR A 47 -39.56 9.77 41.33
CA THR A 47 -39.88 8.51 40.67
C THR A 47 -41.36 8.34 40.28
N ARG A 48 -41.61 7.58 39.20
CA ARG A 48 -42.81 6.73 39.07
C ARG A 48 -42.55 5.48 38.24
N GLU A 49 -43.18 4.43 38.72
CA GLU A 49 -43.01 3.00 38.49
C GLU A 49 -43.72 2.40 37.25
N LEU A 50 -43.22 1.21 36.88
CA LEU A 50 -43.89 -0.04 36.50
C LEU A 50 -45.10 -0.04 35.54
N GLY A 51 -44.95 -0.82 34.46
CA GLY A 51 -46.06 -1.44 33.72
C GLY A 51 -45.60 -2.65 32.91
N ARG A 52 -45.83 -3.85 33.44
CA ARG A 52 -45.68 -5.17 32.79
C ARG A 52 -46.78 -5.44 31.74
N ARG A 53 -46.56 -6.50 30.94
CA ARG A 53 -47.47 -7.32 30.06
C ARG A 53 -47.27 -7.02 28.57
N GLY A 54 -47.18 -7.99 27.65
CA GLY A 54 -47.36 -9.44 27.72
C GLY A 54 -47.00 -10.14 26.41
N CYS A 55 -47.16 -11.47 26.45
CA CYS A 55 -46.82 -12.56 25.54
C CYS A 55 -47.07 -12.45 24.02
N CYS A 56 -46.30 -13.26 23.27
CA CYS A 56 -46.48 -13.75 21.89
C CYS A 56 -47.89 -14.34 21.60
N PRO A 57 -48.29 -14.54 20.31
CA PRO A 57 -47.98 -15.80 19.62
C PRO A 57 -47.66 -15.71 18.12
N CYS A 58 -47.05 -16.79 17.62
CA CYS A 58 -46.77 -17.10 16.23
C CYS A 58 -47.99 -17.61 15.42
N ALA A 59 -47.79 -17.65 14.09
CA ALA A 59 -48.31 -18.62 13.08
C ALA A 59 -49.52 -18.17 12.20
N PRO A 60 -49.89 -18.91 11.11
CA PRO A 60 -49.14 -19.07 9.85
C PRO A 60 -50.03 -19.06 8.55
N ALA A 61 -49.35 -19.04 7.38
CA ALA A 61 -49.64 -19.76 6.12
C ALA A 61 -50.88 -19.50 5.20
N ARG A 62 -50.62 -19.80 3.90
CA ARG A 62 -51.52 -20.08 2.74
C ARG A 62 -51.94 -18.86 1.90
N GLY A 63 -52.02 -18.91 0.57
CA GLY A 63 -51.92 -20.03 -0.37
C GLY A 63 -52.04 -19.54 -1.83
N ALA A 64 -51.67 -20.43 -2.74
CA ALA A 64 -51.64 -20.28 -4.20
C ALA A 64 -53.03 -20.36 -4.87
N LYS A 65 -53.10 -19.89 -6.13
CA LYS A 65 -53.96 -20.27 -7.29
C LYS A 65 -53.85 -19.13 -8.33
N GLY A 66 -53.83 -19.26 -9.65
CA GLY A 66 -53.93 -20.30 -10.69
C GLY A 66 -53.97 -19.53 -12.04
N ALA A 67 -53.13 -19.85 -13.03
CA ALA A 67 -53.43 -20.64 -14.24
C ALA A 67 -54.53 -20.09 -15.19
N TRP A 68 -54.17 -19.75 -16.45
CA TRP A 68 -54.90 -19.89 -17.75
C TRP A 68 -53.87 -19.66 -18.89
N ARG A 69 -53.46 -20.67 -19.70
CA ARG A 69 -53.92 -21.09 -21.08
C ARG A 69 -53.99 -19.94 -22.12
N ALA A 70 -53.74 -20.09 -23.43
CA ALA A 70 -53.05 -21.01 -24.35
C ALA A 70 -53.27 -20.47 -25.79
N GLY A 71 -52.38 -20.78 -26.75
CA GLY A 71 -52.58 -20.65 -28.21
C GLY A 71 -51.60 -19.66 -28.88
N GLY A 72 -50.94 -19.92 -30.02
CA GLY A 72 -50.93 -21.02 -30.97
C GLY A 72 -50.54 -20.49 -32.37
N GLY A 73 -49.57 -21.14 -33.05
CA GLY A 73 -49.18 -20.93 -34.47
C GLY A 73 -48.17 -19.80 -34.72
N GLY A 74 -47.16 -19.88 -35.59
CA GLY A 74 -46.69 -20.89 -36.55
C GLY A 74 -45.59 -20.24 -37.42
N ASP A 75 -44.57 -21.04 -37.77
CA ASP A 75 -43.57 -20.94 -38.86
C ASP A 75 -42.68 -19.71 -39.11
N GLY A 76 -41.39 -20.00 -39.35
CA GLY A 76 -40.57 -19.23 -40.29
C GLY A 76 -39.12 -18.93 -39.90
N GLY A 77 -38.24 -19.94 -40.00
CA GLY A 77 -36.82 -19.91 -40.41
C GLY A 77 -35.88 -18.72 -40.09
N GLY A 78 -34.72 -19.02 -39.51
CA GLY A 78 -33.52 -18.19 -39.63
C GLY A 78 -32.50 -18.36 -38.49
N GLN A 79 -31.45 -19.14 -38.74
CA GLN A 79 -30.13 -19.15 -38.07
C GLN A 79 -29.64 -17.72 -37.74
N GLU A 80 -28.82 -17.41 -36.74
CA GLU A 80 -27.91 -18.15 -35.86
C GLU A 80 -27.61 -17.16 -34.70
N GLY A 81 -27.75 -17.58 -33.45
CA GLY A 81 -27.52 -16.73 -32.28
C GLY A 81 -26.91 -17.52 -31.13
N GLY A 82 -25.61 -17.32 -30.91
CA GLY A 82 -24.85 -17.96 -29.83
C GLY A 82 -25.38 -17.56 -28.45
N GLY A 83 -26.09 -18.50 -27.83
CA GLY A 83 -26.63 -18.38 -26.48
C GLY A 83 -25.61 -18.75 -25.41
N TYR A 84 -25.49 -17.83 -24.45
CA TYR A 84 -24.95 -18.04 -23.12
C TYR A 84 -25.54 -19.29 -22.45
N CYS A 85 -24.71 -20.08 -21.76
CA CYS A 85 -25.18 -21.02 -20.75
C CYS A 85 -24.41 -20.85 -19.45
N ALA A 86 -25.12 -20.30 -18.48
CA ALA A 86 -24.81 -20.31 -17.07
C ALA A 86 -25.14 -21.69 -16.46
N GLY A 87 -24.34 -22.07 -15.46
CA GLY A 87 -24.76 -22.98 -14.39
C GLY A 87 -24.28 -24.41 -14.55
N TYR A 88 -23.35 -24.83 -13.69
CA TYR A 88 -23.49 -26.05 -12.87
C TYR A 88 -22.50 -25.96 -11.70
N TRP A 89 -22.97 -25.45 -10.56
CA TRP A 89 -22.39 -25.68 -9.24
C TRP A 89 -23.07 -26.89 -8.63
N GLY A 90 -22.31 -27.93 -8.25
CA GLY A 90 -22.89 -29.04 -7.51
C GLY A 90 -21.98 -30.24 -7.30
N ARG A 91 -21.47 -30.33 -6.06
CA ARG A 91 -21.08 -31.54 -5.31
C ARG A 91 -19.73 -32.18 -5.64
N CYS A 92 -18.79 -32.07 -4.68
CA CYS A 92 -18.04 -33.25 -4.25
C CYS A 92 -17.54 -33.09 -2.81
N LEU A 93 -18.17 -33.81 -1.88
CA LEU A 93 -17.65 -34.03 -0.53
C LEU A 93 -18.03 -35.45 -0.08
N LYS A 94 -17.02 -36.13 0.47
CA LYS A 94 -17.02 -37.43 1.16
C LYS A 94 -17.06 -38.70 0.29
N ARG A 95 -15.91 -39.36 0.18
CA ARG A 95 -15.81 -40.81 0.44
C ARG A 95 -14.48 -41.18 1.10
N ARG A 96 -14.59 -41.98 2.17
CA ARG A 96 -13.54 -42.51 3.05
C ARG A 96 -12.76 -43.66 2.40
N ARG A 97 -11.46 -43.71 2.73
CA ARG A 97 -10.57 -44.85 3.01
C ARG A 97 -10.91 -46.22 2.40
N ARG A 98 -9.98 -46.74 1.57
CA ARG A 98 -9.43 -48.09 1.69
C ARG A 98 -7.93 -48.07 1.39
N GLY A 99 -7.16 -48.73 2.25
CA GLY A 99 -5.71 -48.76 2.21
C GLY A 99 -5.16 -49.64 1.08
N ARG A 100 -3.97 -49.28 0.62
CA ARG A 100 -3.02 -50.19 0.00
C ARG A 100 -1.59 -49.73 0.31
N SER A 101 -0.78 -50.73 0.58
CA SER A 101 0.62 -50.75 1.00
C SER A 101 1.56 -49.85 0.20
N SER A 102 2.45 -49.16 0.93
CA SER A 102 3.60 -48.39 0.42
C SER A 102 4.76 -49.33 0.06
N PRO A 103 5.48 -49.06 -1.03
CA PRO A 103 6.92 -49.27 -1.09
C PRO A 103 7.63 -47.95 -0.75
N ARG A 104 8.67 -48.05 0.09
CA ARG A 104 9.65 -46.99 0.35
C ARG A 104 10.33 -46.61 -0.95
N ALA A 105 10.27 -45.33 -1.32
CA ALA A 105 11.17 -44.70 -2.27
C ALA A 105 11.75 -43.45 -1.60
N SER A 106 12.97 -43.61 -1.10
CA SER A 106 13.92 -42.52 -0.89
C SER A 106 14.22 -41.87 -2.24
N GLY A 107 13.85 -40.60 -2.40
CA GLY A 107 14.13 -39.82 -3.60
C GLY A 107 13.96 -38.34 -3.28
N ALA A 108 15.02 -37.58 -3.50
CA ALA A 108 15.09 -36.15 -3.27
C ALA A 108 13.90 -35.42 -3.93
N CYS A 109 13.17 -34.64 -3.14
CA CYS A 109 12.14 -33.72 -3.63
C CYS A 109 12.85 -32.48 -4.20
N GLY A 110 13.43 -32.63 -5.40
CA GLY A 110 13.80 -31.53 -6.26
C GLY A 110 12.63 -31.23 -7.18
N LEU A 111 11.87 -30.18 -6.87
CA LEU A 111 10.94 -29.59 -7.83
C LEU A 111 11.33 -28.12 -8.05
N VAL A 112 12.50 -27.93 -8.66
CA VAL A 112 12.75 -26.74 -9.48
C VAL A 112 12.49 -27.23 -10.91
N MET A 113 11.28 -26.99 -11.42
CA MET A 113 11.04 -27.09 -12.86
C MET A 113 12.07 -26.19 -13.54
N ALA A 114 12.84 -26.77 -14.46
CA ALA A 114 13.91 -26.07 -15.17
C ALA A 114 13.36 -24.78 -15.78
N THR A 115 13.68 -23.64 -15.17
CA THR A 115 13.61 -22.36 -15.86
C THR A 115 14.64 -22.45 -16.96
N GLU A 116 14.24 -22.27 -18.22
CA GLU A 116 15.19 -21.71 -19.19
C GLU A 116 15.87 -20.54 -18.50
N GLN A 117 17.20 -20.52 -18.46
CA GLN A 117 17.95 -19.54 -17.68
C GLN A 117 17.56 -18.14 -18.14
N ARG A 118 16.71 -17.46 -17.35
CA ARG A 118 16.30 -16.09 -17.62
C ARG A 118 17.52 -15.19 -17.42
N PRO A 119 17.90 -14.34 -18.39
CA PRO A 119 19.11 -13.54 -18.29
C PRO A 119 19.05 -12.52 -17.15
N PHE A 120 17.85 -12.07 -16.74
CA PHE A 120 17.68 -11.06 -15.70
C PHE A 120 16.79 -11.56 -14.56
N HIS A 121 17.27 -11.35 -13.34
CA HIS A 121 16.45 -11.53 -12.14
C HIS A 121 15.47 -10.37 -11.94
N LEU A 122 15.91 -9.16 -12.27
CA LEU A 122 15.15 -7.92 -12.12
C LEU A 122 15.13 -7.12 -13.42
N VAL A 123 13.96 -6.63 -13.82
CA VAL A 123 13.83 -5.64 -14.90
C VAL A 123 13.05 -4.44 -14.40
N VAL A 124 13.63 -3.24 -14.46
CA VAL A 124 12.93 -1.99 -14.14
C VAL A 124 12.22 -1.48 -15.40
N PHE A 125 10.90 -1.69 -15.49
CA PHE A 125 10.11 -1.21 -16.61
C PHE A 125 9.55 0.18 -16.36
N GLY A 126 9.73 1.08 -17.33
CA GLY A 126 9.47 2.50 -17.13
C GLY A 126 10.65 3.23 -16.47
N ALA A 127 11.86 2.70 -16.57
CA ALA A 127 13.06 3.23 -15.93
C ALA A 127 13.38 4.70 -16.29
N SER A 128 13.01 5.15 -17.49
CA SER A 128 13.18 6.56 -17.90
C SER A 128 12.11 7.50 -17.34
N GLY A 129 11.03 6.98 -16.74
CA GLY A 129 9.98 7.77 -16.09
C GLY A 129 10.48 8.41 -14.80
N PHE A 130 9.72 9.37 -14.26
CA PHE A 130 10.17 10.13 -13.09
C PHE A 130 10.50 9.23 -11.89
N THR A 131 9.53 8.43 -11.41
CA THR A 131 9.78 7.48 -10.31
C THR A 131 10.71 6.34 -10.73
N GLY A 132 10.64 5.89 -11.99
CA GLY A 132 11.48 4.81 -12.52
C GLY A 132 12.97 5.11 -12.46
N GLN A 133 13.37 6.38 -12.53
CA GLN A 133 14.76 6.80 -12.35
C GLN A 133 15.25 6.51 -10.92
N PHE A 134 14.45 6.84 -9.90
CA PHE A 134 14.80 6.57 -8.51
C PHE A 134 14.79 5.07 -8.19
N VAL A 135 13.87 4.30 -8.78
CA VAL A 135 13.88 2.83 -8.67
C VAL A 135 15.15 2.25 -9.30
N THR A 136 15.57 2.77 -10.47
CA THR A 136 16.83 2.36 -11.12
C THR A 136 18.05 2.65 -10.24
N GLU A 137 18.09 3.84 -9.63
CA GLU A 137 19.13 4.21 -8.67
C GLU A 137 19.16 3.28 -7.45
N GLU A 138 18.00 2.94 -6.89
CA GLU A 138 17.90 2.04 -5.73
C GLU A 138 18.27 0.59 -6.07
N VAL A 139 17.88 0.07 -7.24
CA VAL A 139 18.35 -1.24 -7.70
C VAL A 139 19.87 -1.23 -7.83
N ALA A 140 20.44 -0.19 -8.45
CA ALA A 140 21.90 -0.07 -8.61
C ALA A 140 22.62 0.02 -7.25
N ARG A 141 22.05 0.72 -6.26
CA ARG A 141 22.56 0.78 -4.89
C ARG A 141 22.53 -0.60 -4.21
N GLU A 142 21.44 -1.33 -4.36
CA GLU A 142 21.26 -2.67 -3.79
C GLU A 142 22.26 -3.69 -4.38
N GLN A 143 22.73 -3.53 -5.63
CA GLN A 143 23.74 -4.42 -6.24
C GLN A 143 25.14 -4.29 -5.62
N VAL A 144 25.43 -3.20 -4.90
CA VAL A 144 26.76 -2.90 -4.35
C VAL A 144 26.79 -3.04 -2.82
N SER A 145 25.67 -3.41 -2.20
CA SER A 145 25.63 -3.61 -0.75
C SER A 145 26.62 -4.71 -0.32
N PRO A 146 27.54 -4.43 0.63
CA PRO A 146 28.56 -5.39 1.09
C PRO A 146 27.98 -6.68 1.68
N GLU A 147 26.73 -6.62 2.14
CA GLU A 147 26.04 -7.73 2.80
C GLU A 147 25.53 -8.81 1.83
N ARG A 148 25.65 -8.59 0.51
CA ARG A 148 25.21 -9.55 -0.51
C ARG A 148 26.33 -10.44 -1.03
N SER A 149 26.07 -11.74 -1.00
CA SER A 149 26.98 -12.79 -1.50
C SER A 149 27.05 -12.89 -3.03
N SER A 150 26.05 -12.38 -3.76
CA SER A 150 26.00 -12.45 -5.23
C SER A 150 25.25 -11.27 -5.85
N ARG A 151 25.79 -10.73 -6.95
CA ARG A 151 25.11 -9.74 -7.79
C ARG A 151 23.91 -10.38 -8.49
N LEU A 152 22.79 -9.68 -8.57
CA LEU A 152 21.61 -10.11 -9.33
C LEU A 152 21.66 -9.47 -10.73
N PRO A 153 21.82 -10.24 -11.81
CA PRO A 153 21.66 -9.74 -13.18
C PRO A 153 20.35 -8.96 -13.33
N TRP A 154 20.43 -7.75 -13.88
CA TRP A 154 19.27 -6.89 -14.02
C TRP A 154 19.34 -6.02 -15.27
N ALA A 155 18.18 -5.51 -15.69
CA ALA A 155 18.05 -4.63 -16.84
C ALA A 155 17.11 -3.45 -16.57
N VAL A 156 17.25 -2.41 -17.38
CA VAL A 156 16.28 -1.31 -17.50
C VAL A 156 15.49 -1.46 -18.79
N ALA A 157 14.18 -1.16 -18.73
CA ALA A 157 13.29 -1.30 -19.86
C ALA A 157 12.44 -0.04 -20.09
N GLY A 158 12.24 0.30 -21.36
CA GLY A 158 11.46 1.47 -21.78
C GLY A 158 11.56 1.75 -23.27
N ARG A 159 10.94 2.85 -23.72
CA ARG A 159 10.74 3.13 -25.16
C ARG A 159 11.94 3.72 -25.89
N SER A 160 12.85 4.41 -25.19
CA SER A 160 13.99 5.11 -25.79
C SER A 160 15.28 4.65 -25.15
N ARG A 161 16.17 4.06 -25.97
CA ARG A 161 17.47 3.56 -25.55
C ARG A 161 18.33 4.68 -24.96
N GLU A 162 18.29 5.84 -25.59
CA GLU A 162 19.07 7.02 -25.24
C GLU A 162 18.64 7.59 -23.88
N LYS A 163 17.33 7.55 -23.57
CA LYS A 163 16.85 7.94 -22.24
C LYS A 163 17.28 6.94 -21.18
N LEU A 164 17.21 5.64 -21.48
CA LEU A 164 17.65 4.58 -20.55
C LEU A 164 19.14 4.70 -20.24
N GLN A 165 19.99 4.93 -21.24
CA GLN A 165 21.43 5.16 -21.06
C GLN A 165 21.71 6.35 -20.14
N ARG A 166 21.03 7.49 -20.35
CA ARG A 166 21.16 8.66 -19.47
C ARG A 166 20.75 8.40 -18.03
N VAL A 167 19.74 7.55 -17.80
CA VAL A 167 19.37 7.14 -16.43
C VAL A 167 20.50 6.32 -15.79
N LEU A 168 21.09 5.38 -16.52
CA LEU A 168 22.21 4.58 -16.03
C LEU A 168 23.46 5.44 -15.75
N GLU A 169 23.77 6.40 -16.61
CA GLU A 169 24.86 7.36 -16.40
C GLU A 169 24.63 8.21 -15.14
N ARG A 170 23.42 8.74 -14.97
CA ARG A 170 23.05 9.51 -13.78
C ARG A 170 23.15 8.67 -12.49
N ALA A 171 22.66 7.43 -12.53
CA ALA A 171 22.74 6.52 -11.41
C ALA A 171 24.20 6.14 -11.08
N ALA A 172 25.04 5.92 -12.09
CA ALA A 172 26.47 5.66 -11.91
C ALA A 172 27.16 6.84 -11.23
N LEU A 173 26.91 8.06 -11.70
CA LEU A 173 27.47 9.29 -11.14
C LEU A 173 27.08 9.47 -9.66
N LYS A 174 25.79 9.31 -9.32
CA LYS A 174 25.30 9.41 -7.95
C LYS A 174 25.90 8.37 -7.00
N LEU A 175 26.21 7.19 -7.52
CA LEU A 175 26.83 6.10 -6.75
C LEU A 175 28.37 6.16 -6.75
N GLY A 176 28.98 7.17 -7.38
CA GLY A 176 30.43 7.29 -7.48
C GLY A 176 31.08 6.18 -8.32
N ARG A 177 30.36 5.63 -9.31
CA ARG A 177 30.80 4.52 -10.15
C ARG A 177 31.23 5.00 -11.54
N PRO A 178 32.24 4.36 -12.16
CA PRO A 178 32.72 4.76 -13.50
C PRO A 178 31.68 4.50 -14.59
N THR A 179 30.96 3.38 -14.55
CA THR A 179 29.85 3.09 -15.47
C THR A 179 28.92 2.02 -14.90
N LEU A 180 27.64 2.10 -15.25
CA LEU A 180 26.65 1.02 -15.09
C LEU A 180 26.25 0.41 -16.44
N SER A 181 26.45 1.14 -17.54
CA SER A 181 25.93 0.75 -18.86
C SER A 181 26.53 -0.53 -19.42
N SER A 182 27.72 -0.94 -18.96
CA SER A 182 28.35 -2.22 -19.33
C SER A 182 27.90 -3.40 -18.47
N GLU A 183 27.22 -3.14 -17.35
CA GLU A 183 26.82 -4.17 -16.37
C GLU A 183 25.30 -4.41 -16.37
N VAL A 184 24.52 -3.51 -16.97
CA VAL A 184 23.05 -3.50 -16.91
C VAL A 184 22.46 -3.71 -18.29
N GLY A 185 21.57 -4.68 -18.42
CA GLY A 185 20.84 -4.92 -19.67
C GLY A 185 19.94 -3.74 -20.04
N ILE A 186 19.72 -3.52 -21.35
CA ILE A 186 18.77 -2.52 -21.84
C ILE A 186 17.77 -3.24 -22.75
N ILE A 187 16.49 -3.15 -22.40
CA ILE A 187 15.38 -3.75 -23.16
C ILE A 187 14.49 -2.64 -23.71
N ILE A 188 14.27 -2.63 -25.02
CA ILE A 188 13.31 -1.72 -25.63
C ILE A 188 11.92 -2.32 -25.53
N CYS A 189 11.03 -1.61 -24.84
CA CYS A 189 9.69 -2.09 -24.52
C CYS A 189 8.69 -0.93 -24.51
N ASP A 190 7.54 -1.14 -25.17
CA ASP A 190 6.44 -0.19 -25.27
C ASP A 190 5.12 -0.86 -24.89
N THR A 191 4.35 -0.25 -23.99
CA THR A 191 3.04 -0.76 -23.55
C THR A 191 2.00 -0.84 -24.68
N THR A 192 2.21 -0.13 -25.79
CA THR A 192 1.35 -0.18 -26.97
C THR A 192 1.71 -1.32 -27.93
N ASN A 193 2.83 -2.01 -27.70
CA ASN A 193 3.29 -3.14 -28.50
C ASN A 193 3.32 -4.42 -27.63
N PRO A 194 2.27 -5.27 -27.69
CA PRO A 194 2.19 -6.51 -26.92
C PRO A 194 3.40 -7.43 -27.07
N ALA A 195 3.95 -7.58 -28.28
CA ALA A 195 5.11 -8.44 -28.52
C ALA A 195 6.34 -7.95 -27.73
N SER A 196 6.52 -6.63 -27.61
CA SER A 196 7.62 -6.08 -26.82
C SER A 196 7.49 -6.31 -25.31
N LEU A 197 6.24 -6.41 -24.81
CA LEU A 197 5.97 -6.76 -23.41
C LEU A 197 6.28 -8.25 -23.16
N ASP A 198 5.90 -9.12 -24.09
CA ASP A 198 6.19 -10.55 -24.02
C ASP A 198 7.71 -10.82 -24.04
N GLU A 199 8.45 -10.16 -24.95
CA GLU A 199 9.90 -10.30 -25.03
C GLU A 199 10.62 -9.80 -23.77
N MET A 200 10.14 -8.72 -23.15
CA MET A 200 10.66 -8.28 -21.84
C MET A 200 10.33 -9.30 -20.75
N ALA A 201 9.10 -9.80 -20.71
CA ALA A 201 8.66 -10.73 -19.68
C ALA A 201 9.46 -12.04 -19.72
N LYS A 202 9.68 -12.64 -20.90
CA LYS A 202 10.47 -13.87 -21.06
C LYS A 202 11.90 -13.77 -20.52
N GLN A 203 12.48 -12.58 -20.52
CA GLN A 203 13.85 -12.35 -20.09
C GLN A 203 14.00 -12.11 -18.58
N ALA A 204 12.90 -11.90 -17.85
CA ALA A 204 12.90 -11.45 -16.47
C ALA A 204 12.31 -12.49 -15.52
N THR A 205 12.90 -12.66 -14.33
CA THR A 205 12.25 -13.37 -13.21
C THR A 205 11.21 -12.49 -12.53
N VAL A 206 11.55 -11.21 -12.29
CA VAL A 206 10.66 -10.19 -11.73
C VAL A 206 10.73 -8.91 -12.54
N VAL A 207 9.58 -8.38 -12.92
CA VAL A 207 9.43 -7.03 -13.51
C VAL A 207 9.00 -6.05 -12.41
N LEU A 208 9.77 -4.97 -12.26
CA LEU A 208 9.42 -3.80 -11.45
C LEU A 208 8.72 -2.79 -12.36
N ASN A 209 7.39 -2.80 -12.35
CA ASN A 209 6.58 -1.95 -13.20
C ASN A 209 6.41 -0.55 -12.59
N CYS A 210 7.01 0.45 -13.23
CA CYS A 210 6.90 1.87 -12.88
C CYS A 210 6.10 2.67 -13.93
N VAL A 211 5.33 2.00 -14.79
CA VAL A 211 4.58 2.63 -15.89
C VAL A 211 3.15 2.94 -15.47
N GLY A 212 2.95 4.18 -15.02
CA GLY A 212 1.62 4.74 -14.72
C GLY A 212 1.11 5.72 -15.80
N PRO A 213 -0.17 6.11 -15.75
CA PRO A 213 -1.21 5.60 -14.84
C PRO A 213 -1.59 4.14 -15.11
N TYR A 214 -1.65 3.31 -14.05
CA TYR A 214 -1.75 1.85 -14.15
C TYR A 214 -3.10 1.39 -14.69
N ARG A 215 -4.15 2.17 -14.43
CA ARG A 215 -5.48 1.99 -15.05
C ARG A 215 -5.43 1.80 -16.57
N PHE A 216 -4.51 2.48 -17.26
CA PHE A 216 -4.41 2.43 -18.72
C PHE A 216 -3.31 1.49 -19.19
N TYR A 217 -2.18 1.48 -18.49
CA TYR A 217 -0.96 0.83 -18.96
C TYR A 217 -0.54 -0.41 -18.16
N GLY A 218 -1.15 -0.65 -17.00
CA GLY A 218 -0.75 -1.71 -16.08
C GLY A 218 -1.22 -3.10 -16.49
N GLU A 219 -2.46 -3.24 -16.99
CA GLU A 219 -3.03 -4.56 -17.32
C GLU A 219 -2.23 -5.29 -18.42
N PRO A 220 -1.83 -4.64 -19.54
CA PRO A 220 -0.98 -5.28 -20.54
C PRO A 220 0.32 -5.87 -19.97
N VAL A 221 0.94 -5.18 -19.01
CA VAL A 221 2.17 -5.64 -18.35
C VAL A 221 1.90 -6.87 -17.48
N VAL A 222 0.84 -6.83 -16.67
CA VAL A 222 0.43 -7.98 -15.82
C VAL A 222 0.11 -9.19 -16.69
N LYS A 223 -0.65 -9.00 -17.78
CA LYS A 223 -0.98 -10.06 -18.73
C LYS A 223 0.27 -10.72 -19.30
N ALA A 224 1.20 -9.93 -19.85
CA ALA A 224 2.44 -10.44 -20.41
C ALA A 224 3.29 -11.20 -19.36
N CYS A 225 3.36 -10.66 -18.14
CA CYS A 225 4.09 -11.32 -17.05
C CYS A 225 3.47 -12.68 -16.69
N VAL A 226 2.14 -12.75 -16.49
CA VAL A 226 1.45 -14.00 -16.14
C VAL A 226 1.56 -15.03 -17.27
N GLU A 227 1.35 -14.62 -18.52
CA GLU A 227 1.40 -15.52 -19.69
C GLU A 227 2.80 -16.13 -19.88
N ASN A 228 3.85 -15.34 -19.63
CA ASN A 228 5.25 -15.75 -19.82
C ASN A 228 5.93 -16.26 -18.53
N GLY A 229 5.20 -16.49 -17.43
CA GLY A 229 5.78 -17.08 -16.22
C GLY A 229 6.73 -16.14 -15.45
N THR A 230 6.43 -14.85 -15.43
CA THR A 230 7.22 -13.79 -14.79
C THR A 230 6.44 -13.16 -13.65
N SER A 231 7.10 -12.91 -12.50
CA SER A 231 6.49 -12.17 -11.41
C SER A 231 6.52 -10.66 -11.69
N CYS A 232 5.57 -9.90 -11.15
CA CYS A 232 5.48 -8.46 -11.35
C CYS A 232 5.22 -7.76 -10.02
N ILE A 233 5.97 -6.68 -9.77
CA ILE A 233 5.77 -5.79 -8.63
C ILE A 233 5.50 -4.40 -9.17
N ASP A 234 4.46 -3.72 -8.66
CA ASP A 234 4.15 -2.35 -9.02
C ASP A 234 4.06 -1.43 -7.80
N ILE A 235 4.02 -0.13 -8.06
CA ILE A 235 3.81 0.95 -7.07
C ILE A 235 2.46 1.64 -7.32
N CYS A 236 1.42 0.86 -7.63
CA CYS A 236 0.12 1.41 -7.97
C CYS A 236 -0.66 1.85 -6.72
N GLY A 237 -1.12 3.10 -6.70
CA GLY A 237 -2.05 3.65 -5.71
C GLY A 237 -3.53 3.66 -6.13
N GLU A 238 -3.92 2.92 -7.18
CA GLU A 238 -5.25 2.98 -7.78
C GLU A 238 -6.11 1.73 -7.42
N PRO A 239 -7.07 1.82 -6.48
CA PRO A 239 -7.84 0.67 -5.99
C PRO A 239 -8.54 -0.17 -7.07
N GLN A 240 -9.05 0.50 -8.11
CA GLN A 240 -9.75 -0.19 -9.20
C GLN A 240 -8.82 -1.09 -9.99
N PHE A 241 -7.61 -0.62 -10.31
CA PHE A 241 -6.62 -1.44 -11.00
C PHE A 241 -6.24 -2.64 -10.12
N LEU A 242 -5.92 -2.40 -8.85
CA LEU A 242 -5.49 -3.44 -7.91
C LEU A 242 -6.55 -4.54 -7.73
N GLU A 243 -7.81 -4.17 -7.55
CA GLU A 243 -8.92 -5.12 -7.40
C GLU A 243 -9.24 -5.84 -8.73
N LEU A 244 -9.12 -5.14 -9.87
CA LEU A 244 -9.34 -5.73 -11.19
C LEU A 244 -8.27 -6.78 -11.52
N MET A 245 -6.99 -6.50 -11.24
CA MET A 245 -5.90 -7.44 -11.49
C MET A 245 -6.08 -8.71 -10.67
N HIS A 246 -6.47 -8.57 -9.40
CA HIS A 246 -6.78 -9.72 -8.55
C HIS A 246 -7.92 -10.55 -9.13
N TRP A 247 -9.03 -9.90 -9.48
CA TRP A 247 -10.19 -10.60 -10.02
C TRP A 247 -9.90 -11.33 -11.35
N LYS A 248 -9.10 -10.73 -12.24
CA LYS A 248 -8.82 -11.30 -13.57
C LYS A 248 -7.69 -12.32 -13.59
N TYR A 249 -6.65 -12.14 -12.76
CA TYR A 249 -5.37 -12.84 -12.93
C TYR A 249 -4.94 -13.69 -11.73
N HIS A 250 -5.65 -13.66 -10.59
CA HIS A 250 -5.21 -14.42 -9.40
C HIS A 250 -5.07 -15.92 -9.67
N GLU A 251 -6.08 -16.56 -10.27
CA GLU A 251 -6.06 -18.00 -10.56
C GLU A 251 -4.97 -18.36 -11.57
N LYS A 252 -4.88 -17.63 -12.69
CA LYS A 252 -3.85 -17.87 -13.72
C LYS A 252 -2.43 -17.67 -13.19
N ALA A 253 -2.21 -16.66 -12.35
CA ALA A 253 -0.91 -16.44 -11.72
C ALA A 253 -0.57 -17.57 -10.72
N ALA A 254 -1.56 -18.10 -10.00
CA ALA A 254 -1.39 -19.26 -9.12
C ALA A 254 -1.02 -20.53 -9.89
N GLU A 255 -1.72 -20.82 -10.99
CA GLU A 255 -1.43 -21.95 -11.88
C GLU A 255 -0.01 -21.88 -12.47
N LYS A 256 0.45 -20.68 -12.79
CA LYS A 256 1.80 -20.43 -13.32
C LYS A 256 2.89 -20.33 -12.25
N GLY A 257 2.52 -20.29 -10.96
CA GLY A 257 3.46 -20.15 -9.86
C GLY A 257 4.16 -18.77 -9.81
N VAL A 258 3.55 -17.73 -10.36
CA VAL A 258 4.11 -16.36 -10.40
C VAL A 258 3.38 -15.42 -9.45
N TYR A 259 4.07 -14.41 -8.96
CA TYR A 259 3.52 -13.45 -8.00
C TYR A 259 3.31 -12.09 -8.66
N ILE A 260 2.09 -11.58 -8.57
CA ILE A 260 1.75 -10.21 -8.96
C ILE A 260 1.46 -9.44 -7.66
N ILE A 261 2.36 -8.54 -7.27
CA ILE A 261 2.27 -7.83 -5.99
C ILE A 261 2.08 -6.34 -6.24
N GLY A 262 0.85 -5.88 -6.04
CA GLY A 262 0.48 -4.48 -6.26
C GLY A 262 0.81 -3.59 -5.06
N SER A 263 0.92 -2.28 -5.29
CA SER A 263 1.10 -1.26 -4.23
C SER A 263 2.34 -1.46 -3.36
N SER A 264 3.43 -1.96 -3.92
CA SER A 264 4.70 -2.20 -3.24
C SER A 264 5.58 -0.95 -3.17
N GLY A 265 4.97 0.21 -2.96
CA GLY A 265 5.63 1.49 -2.74
C GLY A 265 5.17 2.12 -1.44
N PHE A 266 5.38 3.42 -1.28
CA PHE A 266 4.77 4.18 -0.19
C PHE A 266 3.24 4.12 -0.24
N ASP A 267 2.65 3.91 -1.43
CA ASP A 267 1.21 3.81 -1.63
C ASP A 267 0.52 2.86 -0.66
N SER A 268 1.14 1.75 -0.25
CA SER A 268 0.55 0.87 0.77
C SER A 268 1.51 0.00 1.60
N ILE A 269 2.82 -0.10 1.32
CA ILE A 269 3.72 -0.89 2.20
C ILE A 269 3.72 -0.38 3.65
N PRO A 270 3.88 0.93 3.93
CA PRO A 270 3.85 1.43 5.31
C PRO A 270 2.52 1.12 6.01
N ALA A 271 1.39 1.29 5.32
CA ALA A 271 0.07 1.04 5.85
C ALA A 271 -0.19 -0.45 6.11
N ASP A 272 0.10 -1.30 5.12
CA ASP A 272 -0.23 -2.72 5.11
C ASP A 272 0.69 -3.51 6.04
N LEU A 273 2.00 -3.33 5.90
CA LEU A 273 2.96 -3.94 6.84
C LEU A 273 2.91 -3.29 8.22
N GLY A 274 2.47 -2.03 8.35
CA GLY A 274 2.26 -1.39 9.65
C GLY A 274 1.17 -2.08 10.47
N VAL A 275 0.09 -2.54 9.82
CA VAL A 275 -0.94 -3.35 10.47
C VAL A 275 -0.40 -4.74 10.85
N ILE A 276 0.37 -5.39 9.97
CA ILE A 276 1.03 -6.68 10.27
C ILE A 276 1.99 -6.53 11.46
N TYR A 277 2.82 -5.48 11.46
CA TYR A 277 3.75 -5.19 12.53
C TYR A 277 3.02 -4.95 13.86
N THR A 278 1.96 -4.14 13.84
CA THR A 278 1.12 -3.88 15.03
C THR A 278 0.52 -5.16 15.59
N ARG A 279 0.01 -6.04 14.71
CA ARG A 279 -0.48 -7.37 15.10
C ARG A 279 0.62 -8.19 15.77
N ASN A 280 1.79 -8.28 15.14
CA ASN A 280 2.89 -9.11 15.62
C ASN A 280 3.51 -8.60 16.94
N LYS A 281 3.35 -7.31 17.26
CA LYS A 281 3.85 -6.70 18.50
C LYS A 281 2.82 -6.68 19.63
N MET A 282 1.54 -6.94 19.36
CA MET A 282 0.52 -7.01 20.41
C MET A 282 0.54 -8.40 21.05
N ASN A 283 0.67 -8.45 22.38
CA ASN A 283 0.53 -9.69 23.13
C ASN A 283 -0.97 -10.04 23.30
N GLY A 284 -1.51 -10.83 22.37
CA GLY A 284 -2.91 -11.22 22.33
C GLY A 284 -3.54 -11.06 20.95
N THR A 285 -4.84 -10.72 20.90
CA THR A 285 -5.60 -10.63 19.64
C THR A 285 -5.88 -9.18 19.28
N LEU A 286 -5.23 -8.68 18.22
CA LEU A 286 -5.55 -7.38 17.63
C LEU A 286 -6.85 -7.47 16.82
N THR A 287 -7.80 -6.56 17.05
CA THR A 287 -9.11 -6.58 16.39
C THR A 287 -9.45 -5.31 15.62
N ALA A 288 -8.84 -4.18 15.99
CA ALA A 288 -9.03 -2.92 15.28
C ALA A 288 -7.77 -2.07 15.25
N VAL A 289 -7.54 -1.35 14.14
CA VAL A 289 -6.44 -0.39 13.97
C VAL A 289 -6.94 0.85 13.25
N GLU A 290 -6.62 2.02 13.80
CA GLU A 290 -6.67 3.30 13.09
C GLU A 290 -5.25 3.75 12.75
N SER A 291 -4.99 4.11 11.49
CA SER A 291 -3.72 4.70 11.08
C SER A 291 -3.84 6.20 10.77
N PHE A 292 -2.80 6.95 11.08
CA PHE A 292 -2.71 8.39 10.87
C PHE A 292 -1.40 8.71 10.15
N LEU A 293 -1.50 9.12 8.89
CA LEU A 293 -0.37 9.59 8.10
C LEU A 293 -0.11 11.08 8.33
N THR A 294 1.13 11.42 8.65
CA THR A 294 1.66 12.78 8.72
C THR A 294 2.82 12.92 7.75
N ILE A 295 2.73 13.92 6.87
CA ILE A 295 3.83 14.32 5.99
C ILE A 295 4.52 15.53 6.61
N HIS A 296 5.84 15.46 6.74
CA HIS A 296 6.68 16.55 7.19
C HIS A 296 7.42 17.11 5.99
N SER A 297 7.30 18.41 5.76
CA SER A 297 8.00 19.12 4.69
C SER A 297 9.04 20.07 5.26
N GLY A 298 10.17 20.20 4.58
CA GLY A 298 11.19 21.18 4.89
C GLY A 298 10.79 22.62 4.51
N PRO A 299 11.72 23.59 4.67
CA PRO A 299 11.45 25.01 4.38
C PRO A 299 11.13 25.26 2.89
N GLU A 300 11.59 24.39 1.99
CA GLU A 300 11.31 24.45 0.55
C GLU A 300 9.90 23.92 0.17
N GLY A 301 9.12 23.51 1.17
CA GLY A 301 7.77 22.97 1.00
C GLY A 301 7.74 21.56 0.41
N LEU A 302 6.55 21.15 -0.04
CA LEU A 302 6.27 19.83 -0.62
C LEU A 302 5.92 19.99 -2.09
N CYS A 303 6.43 19.09 -2.93
CA CYS A 303 6.05 18.99 -4.34
C CYS A 303 5.99 17.51 -4.73
N ILE A 304 5.00 17.14 -5.54
CA ILE A 304 4.79 15.78 -6.04
C ILE A 304 4.71 15.84 -7.58
N HIS A 305 5.22 14.82 -8.25
CA HIS A 305 5.15 14.71 -9.70
C HIS A 305 3.69 14.57 -10.20
N ASP A 306 3.39 15.15 -11.35
CA ASP A 306 2.04 15.22 -11.92
C ASP A 306 1.41 13.85 -12.22
N ALA A 307 2.20 12.80 -12.42
CA ALA A 307 1.70 11.43 -12.56
C ALA A 307 0.78 11.00 -11.39
N THR A 308 1.09 11.40 -10.16
CA THR A 308 0.25 11.14 -8.99
C THR A 308 -1.05 11.95 -9.07
N TRP A 309 -0.97 13.20 -9.53
CA TRP A 309 -2.14 14.06 -9.76
C TRP A 309 -3.08 13.48 -10.82
N GLN A 310 -2.53 13.00 -11.94
CA GLN A 310 -3.30 12.35 -12.99
C GLN A 310 -4.03 11.12 -12.46
N SER A 311 -3.35 10.27 -11.69
CA SER A 311 -3.96 9.10 -11.03
C SER A 311 -5.10 9.51 -10.11
N ALA A 312 -4.97 10.60 -9.35
CA ALA A 312 -6.06 11.14 -8.52
C ALA A 312 -7.23 11.62 -9.39
N VAL A 313 -6.98 12.44 -10.42
CA VAL A 313 -8.04 12.94 -11.33
C VAL A 313 -8.84 11.80 -11.96
N TYR A 314 -8.16 10.77 -12.48
CA TYR A 314 -8.82 9.61 -13.08
C TYR A 314 -9.48 8.71 -12.03
N GLY A 315 -8.87 8.51 -10.87
CA GLY A 315 -9.43 7.72 -9.77
C GLY A 315 -10.74 8.28 -9.24
N PHE A 316 -10.79 9.59 -8.99
CA PHE A 316 -12.02 10.28 -8.57
C PHE A 316 -13.04 10.38 -9.72
N GLY A 317 -12.58 10.52 -10.96
CA GLY A 317 -13.45 10.52 -12.14
C GLY A 317 -14.13 9.18 -12.41
N ASP A 318 -13.55 8.06 -11.96
CA ASP A 318 -14.00 6.70 -12.29
C ASP A 318 -14.53 5.88 -11.11
N GLN A 319 -14.92 6.53 -10.00
CA GLN A 319 -15.42 5.84 -8.79
C GLN A 319 -16.60 4.88 -9.05
N ASN A 320 -17.43 5.19 -10.06
CA ASN A 320 -18.55 4.34 -10.44
C ASN A 320 -18.11 2.96 -10.93
N ASN A 321 -17.00 2.86 -11.65
CA ASN A 321 -16.52 1.57 -12.15
C ASN A 321 -15.89 0.72 -11.04
N LEU A 322 -15.21 1.33 -10.07
CA LEU A 322 -14.78 0.61 -8.86
C LEU A 322 -15.99 0.03 -8.09
N ARG A 323 -17.08 0.80 -7.97
CA ARG A 323 -18.32 0.31 -7.34
C ARG A 323 -18.92 -0.85 -8.13
N LYS A 324 -19.00 -0.74 -9.46
CA LYS A 324 -19.47 -1.83 -10.33
C LYS A 324 -18.62 -3.08 -10.20
N LEU A 325 -17.29 -2.95 -10.19
CA LEU A 325 -16.36 -4.05 -10.01
C LEU A 325 -16.60 -4.79 -8.68
N ARG A 326 -16.74 -4.05 -7.57
CA ARG A 326 -17.02 -4.62 -6.25
C ARG A 326 -18.37 -5.31 -6.16
N ASN A 327 -19.38 -4.78 -6.85
CA ASN A 327 -20.69 -5.43 -6.92
C ASN A 327 -20.63 -6.70 -7.78
N ALA A 328 -19.90 -6.68 -8.90
CA ALA A 328 -19.78 -7.82 -9.81
C ALA A 328 -18.93 -8.96 -9.24
N SER A 329 -17.93 -8.66 -8.42
CA SER A 329 -17.03 -9.66 -7.86
C SER A 329 -17.66 -10.52 -6.75
N ASN A 330 -18.85 -10.14 -6.25
CA ASN A 330 -19.61 -10.88 -5.22
C ASN A 330 -18.79 -11.32 -4.00
N VAL A 331 -17.70 -10.59 -3.69
CA VAL A 331 -16.80 -11.02 -2.63
C VAL A 331 -17.41 -10.71 -1.27
N LYS A 332 -17.46 -11.72 -0.41
CA LYS A 332 -18.00 -11.57 0.94
C LYS A 332 -17.19 -10.54 1.75
N PRO A 333 -17.86 -9.75 2.61
CA PRO A 333 -17.17 -8.93 3.60
C PRO A 333 -16.29 -9.80 4.50
N VAL A 334 -15.11 -9.28 4.86
CA VAL A 334 -14.26 -9.91 5.88
C VAL A 334 -15.03 -9.92 7.21
N PRO A 335 -15.06 -11.04 7.95
CA PRO A 335 -15.76 -11.11 9.23
C PRO A 335 -15.29 -10.04 10.22
N LEU A 336 -16.22 -9.58 11.05
CA LEU A 336 -15.93 -8.64 12.12
C LEU A 336 -15.60 -9.44 13.38
N VAL A 337 -14.44 -9.17 13.97
CA VAL A 337 -14.03 -9.71 15.27
C VAL A 337 -14.00 -8.56 16.28
N GLY A 338 -14.67 -8.77 17.42
CA GLY A 338 -14.85 -7.75 18.45
C GLY A 338 -15.79 -6.60 18.04
N PRO A 339 -15.83 -5.50 18.83
CA PRO A 339 -16.67 -4.34 18.55
C PRO A 339 -16.38 -3.72 17.18
N LYS A 340 -17.44 -3.27 16.50
CA LYS A 340 -17.30 -2.58 15.22
C LYS A 340 -16.49 -1.29 15.39
N LEU A 341 -15.40 -1.17 14.62
CA LEU A 341 -14.59 0.04 14.55
C LEU A 341 -15.44 1.22 14.07
N LYS A 342 -15.62 2.20 14.97
CA LYS A 342 -16.36 3.43 14.67
C LYS A 342 -15.50 4.34 13.81
N LYS A 343 -15.94 4.60 12.57
CA LYS A 343 -15.30 5.60 11.73
C LYS A 343 -15.44 6.99 12.35
N ARG A 344 -14.36 7.76 12.34
CA ARG A 344 -14.38 9.16 12.76
C ARG A 344 -15.19 10.00 11.78
N TRP A 345 -15.69 11.12 12.28
CA TRP A 345 -16.30 12.14 11.42
C TRP A 345 -15.28 12.59 10.35
N PRO A 346 -15.70 12.94 9.11
CA PRO A 346 -14.78 13.27 8.02
C PRO A 346 -13.74 14.36 8.32
N VAL A 347 -14.05 15.24 9.27
CA VAL A 347 -13.06 16.12 9.89
C VAL A 347 -13.09 15.83 11.39
N SER A 348 -12.00 15.29 11.92
CA SER A 348 -11.93 14.94 13.35
C SER A 348 -10.62 15.35 13.97
N TYR A 349 -10.68 15.89 15.19
CA TYR A 349 -9.50 16.20 15.97
C TYR A 349 -8.99 14.91 16.63
N CYS A 350 -7.77 14.50 16.30
CA CYS A 350 -7.07 13.41 16.97
C CYS A 350 -6.34 13.99 18.18
N ARG A 351 -6.82 13.65 19.38
CA ARG A 351 -6.27 14.16 20.64
C ARG A 351 -4.87 13.63 20.90
N GLU A 352 -4.63 12.38 20.51
CA GLU A 352 -3.38 11.65 20.68
C GLU A 352 -2.23 12.28 19.87
N LEU A 353 -2.55 12.90 18.74
CA LEU A 353 -1.59 13.56 17.84
C LEU A 353 -1.74 15.09 17.82
N SER A 354 -2.62 15.64 18.66
CA SER A 354 -2.91 17.08 18.76
C SER A 354 -3.17 17.79 17.42
N THR A 355 -3.83 17.11 16.47
CA THR A 355 -3.98 17.57 15.08
C THR A 355 -5.34 17.21 14.50
N TYR A 356 -5.83 17.98 13.53
CA TYR A 356 -6.99 17.59 12.75
C TYR A 356 -6.61 16.52 11.74
N SER A 357 -7.57 15.63 11.48
CA SER A 357 -7.43 14.52 10.56
C SER A 357 -8.66 14.38 9.68
N ILE A 358 -8.46 13.87 8.48
CA ILE A 358 -9.51 13.52 7.53
C ILE A 358 -9.30 12.07 7.06
N PRO A 359 -10.34 11.37 6.55
CA PRO A 359 -10.18 10.07 5.93
C PRO A 359 -9.14 10.11 4.81
N PHE A 360 -8.28 9.10 4.77
CA PHE A 360 -7.37 8.90 3.66
C PHE A 360 -8.12 8.23 2.49
N PHE A 361 -8.10 8.88 1.32
CA PHE A 361 -8.83 8.44 0.12
C PHE A 361 -7.95 7.66 -0.89
N GLY A 362 -6.79 7.17 -0.47
CA GLY A 362 -5.91 6.32 -1.29
C GLY A 362 -6.20 4.82 -1.26
N SER A 363 -5.20 4.02 -1.60
CA SER A 363 -5.32 2.55 -1.75
C SER A 363 -5.32 1.77 -0.45
N ASP A 364 -4.80 2.30 0.65
CA ASP A 364 -4.59 1.57 1.91
C ASP A 364 -5.81 0.76 2.36
N MET A 365 -6.99 1.38 2.33
CA MET A 365 -8.22 0.71 2.76
C MET A 365 -8.58 -0.51 1.89
N SER A 366 -8.27 -0.47 0.60
CA SER A 366 -8.48 -1.60 -0.32
C SER A 366 -7.40 -2.67 -0.11
N VAL A 367 -6.14 -2.24 0.01
CA VAL A 367 -4.97 -3.13 0.17
C VAL A 367 -5.02 -3.87 1.51
N VAL A 368 -5.12 -3.13 2.63
CA VAL A 368 -5.19 -3.73 3.97
C VAL A 368 -6.37 -4.69 4.07
N ARG A 369 -7.55 -4.32 3.55
CA ARG A 369 -8.73 -5.22 3.59
C ARG A 369 -8.47 -6.53 2.84
N ARG A 370 -7.79 -6.48 1.69
CA ARG A 370 -7.42 -7.68 0.93
C ARG A 370 -6.38 -8.51 1.68
N THR A 371 -5.39 -7.88 2.33
CA THR A 371 -4.47 -8.57 3.25
C THR A 371 -5.24 -9.29 4.35
N GLN A 372 -6.13 -8.61 5.06
CA GLN A 372 -6.89 -9.22 6.15
C GLN A 372 -7.78 -10.37 5.68
N ARG A 373 -8.33 -10.29 4.45
CA ARG A 373 -9.04 -11.42 3.84
C ARG A 373 -8.13 -12.63 3.64
N TYR A 374 -6.95 -12.43 3.05
CA TYR A 374 -6.00 -13.52 2.83
C TYR A 374 -5.59 -14.18 4.16
N LEU A 375 -5.26 -13.37 5.19
CA LEU A 375 -4.91 -13.89 6.51
C LEU A 375 -6.06 -14.71 7.11
N HIS A 376 -7.31 -14.26 6.94
CA HIS A 376 -8.48 -14.97 7.45
C HIS A 376 -8.81 -16.26 6.69
N GLU A 377 -8.90 -16.19 5.36
CA GLU A 377 -9.39 -17.29 4.52
C GLU A 377 -8.32 -18.36 4.26
N ILE A 378 -7.04 -17.96 4.20
CA ILE A 378 -5.93 -18.85 3.82
C ILE A 378 -5.05 -19.22 5.00
N LEU A 379 -4.79 -18.28 5.92
CA LEU A 379 -3.94 -18.52 7.08
C LEU A 379 -4.72 -18.83 8.36
N GLU A 380 -6.06 -18.76 8.32
CA GLU A 380 -6.95 -18.99 9.47
C GLU A 380 -6.66 -18.05 10.66
N GLU A 381 -6.13 -16.86 10.39
CA GLU A 381 -5.82 -15.84 11.40
C GLU A 381 -7.00 -14.87 11.60
N SER A 382 -7.13 -14.31 12.81
CA SER A 382 -8.17 -13.32 13.09
C SER A 382 -7.97 -12.05 12.22
N PRO A 383 -8.99 -11.57 11.49
CA PRO A 383 -8.89 -10.34 10.72
C PRO A 383 -8.92 -9.10 11.63
N VAL A 384 -8.22 -8.05 11.21
CA VAL A 384 -8.19 -6.75 11.89
C VAL A 384 -9.07 -5.76 11.13
N GLN A 385 -9.94 -5.06 11.85
CA GLN A 385 -10.70 -3.94 11.30
C GLN A 385 -9.75 -2.74 11.11
N TYR A 386 -9.82 -2.06 9.97
CA TYR A 386 -8.89 -0.99 9.63
C TYR A 386 -9.61 0.30 9.23
N ALA A 387 -9.08 1.44 9.68
CA ALA A 387 -9.44 2.77 9.20
C ALA A 387 -8.17 3.60 8.99
N ALA A 388 -8.11 4.34 7.88
CA ALA A 388 -6.95 5.17 7.52
C ALA A 388 -7.32 6.65 7.48
N TYR A 389 -6.46 7.48 8.06
CA TYR A 389 -6.60 8.93 8.13
C TYR A 389 -5.29 9.62 7.76
N VAL A 390 -5.40 10.87 7.31
CA VAL A 390 -4.25 11.77 7.11
C VAL A 390 -4.40 12.97 8.03
N THR A 391 -3.33 13.37 8.69
CA THR A 391 -3.28 14.56 9.53
C THR A 391 -3.09 15.79 8.67
N VAL A 392 -3.86 16.85 8.93
CA VAL A 392 -3.87 18.07 8.12
C VAL A 392 -3.43 19.31 8.90
N GLY A 393 -3.11 19.18 10.19
CA GLY A 393 -2.66 20.29 11.03
C GLY A 393 -3.81 21.00 11.73
N GLY A 394 -3.77 22.34 11.75
CA GLY A 394 -4.78 23.17 12.41
C GLY A 394 -6.07 23.37 11.59
N ILE A 395 -7.06 24.03 12.19
CA ILE A 395 -8.36 24.30 11.56
C ILE A 395 -8.25 25.12 10.27
N SER A 396 -7.28 26.02 10.17
CA SER A 396 -7.00 26.78 8.94
C SER A 396 -6.63 25.86 7.77
N SER A 397 -5.82 24.83 8.01
CA SER A 397 -5.47 23.84 7.00
C SER A 397 -6.66 23.01 6.57
N VAL A 398 -7.56 22.65 7.50
CA VAL A 398 -8.82 21.97 7.18
C VAL A 398 -9.65 22.81 6.22
N ILE A 399 -9.84 24.10 6.52
CA ILE A 399 -10.64 25.01 5.69
C ILE A 399 -10.04 25.11 4.28
N LYS A 400 -8.73 25.35 4.17
CA LYS A 400 -8.02 25.39 2.88
C LYS A 400 -8.23 24.11 2.08
N LEU A 401 -8.09 22.96 2.73
CA LEU A 401 -8.25 21.66 2.09
C LEU A 401 -9.69 21.37 1.68
N MET A 402 -10.69 21.82 2.45
CA MET A 402 -12.09 21.72 2.08
C MET A 402 -12.40 22.52 0.80
N PHE A 403 -11.92 23.77 0.72
CA PHE A 403 -12.10 24.57 -0.50
C PHE A 403 -11.36 23.97 -1.70
N ALA A 404 -10.10 23.57 -1.52
CA ALA A 404 -9.32 22.91 -2.57
C ALA A 404 -9.97 21.59 -3.03
N GLY A 405 -10.50 20.80 -2.10
CA GLY A 405 -11.19 19.55 -2.38
C GLY A 405 -12.52 19.74 -3.11
N LEU A 406 -13.35 20.70 -2.69
CA LEU A 406 -14.60 21.03 -3.38
C LEU A 406 -14.32 21.53 -4.81
N PHE A 407 -13.32 22.40 -4.97
CA PHE A 407 -12.87 22.88 -6.27
C PHE A 407 -12.39 21.72 -7.15
N PHE A 408 -11.54 20.83 -6.63
CA PHE A 408 -11.08 19.65 -7.34
C PHE A 408 -12.25 18.74 -7.78
N LEU A 409 -13.16 18.40 -6.87
CA LEU A 409 -14.31 17.53 -7.15
C LEU A 409 -15.26 18.12 -8.20
N PHE A 410 -15.43 19.45 -8.21
CA PHE A 410 -16.20 20.14 -9.24
C PHE A 410 -15.60 19.93 -10.64
N PHE A 411 -14.30 20.14 -10.80
CA PHE A 411 -13.63 19.98 -12.09
C PHE A 411 -13.52 18.51 -12.54
N VAL A 412 -13.33 17.57 -11.61
CA VAL A 412 -13.23 16.14 -11.93
C VAL A 412 -14.52 15.59 -12.56
N ARG A 413 -15.68 16.18 -12.23
CA ARG A 413 -16.98 15.70 -12.68
C ARG A 413 -17.19 15.83 -14.20
N PHE A 414 -16.55 16.80 -14.85
CA PHE A 414 -16.73 17.08 -16.27
C PHE A 414 -15.47 16.76 -17.09
N GLY A 415 -15.64 16.31 -18.34
CA GLY A 415 -14.51 15.92 -19.20
C GLY A 415 -13.51 17.05 -19.44
N ILE A 416 -14.00 18.25 -19.75
CA ILE A 416 -13.17 19.46 -19.93
C ILE A 416 -12.46 19.82 -18.61
N GLY A 417 -13.16 19.73 -17.48
CA GLY A 417 -12.56 20.01 -16.17
C GLY A 417 -11.39 19.08 -15.85
N ARG A 418 -11.54 17.77 -16.11
CA ARG A 418 -10.42 16.80 -15.99
C ARG A 418 -9.24 17.17 -16.89
N GLN A 419 -9.48 17.57 -18.14
CA GLN A 419 -8.42 17.99 -19.04
C GLN A 419 -7.67 19.22 -18.51
N LEU A 420 -8.38 20.19 -17.90
CA LEU A 420 -7.75 21.36 -17.28
C LEU A 420 -6.87 20.98 -16.08
N LEU A 421 -7.40 20.14 -15.17
CA LEU A 421 -6.65 19.63 -14.02
C LEU A 421 -5.35 18.95 -14.47
N ILE A 422 -5.40 18.14 -15.53
CA ILE A 422 -4.24 17.39 -16.05
C ILE A 422 -3.27 18.30 -16.81
N LYS A 423 -3.79 19.27 -17.59
CA LYS A 423 -2.95 20.15 -18.41
C LYS A 423 -2.14 21.12 -17.56
N PHE A 424 -2.75 21.63 -16.48
CA PHE A 424 -2.19 22.67 -15.61
C PHE A 424 -2.11 22.23 -14.13
N PRO A 425 -1.37 21.15 -13.81
CA PRO A 425 -1.35 20.59 -12.45
C PRO A 425 -0.85 21.61 -11.42
N TRP A 426 0.17 22.41 -11.76
CA TRP A 426 0.71 23.44 -10.87
C TRP A 426 -0.35 24.45 -10.41
N LEU A 427 -1.14 24.96 -11.35
CA LEU A 427 -2.17 25.95 -11.06
C LEU A 427 -3.32 25.34 -10.24
N PHE A 428 -3.84 24.19 -10.67
CA PHE A 428 -5.03 23.58 -10.06
C PHE A 428 -4.74 22.81 -8.77
N SER A 429 -3.46 22.59 -8.45
CA SER A 429 -3.03 22.04 -7.17
C SER A 429 -2.39 23.08 -6.26
N PHE A 430 -2.42 24.37 -6.61
CA PHE A 430 -1.80 25.44 -5.80
C PHE A 430 -0.31 25.20 -5.51
N GLY A 431 0.42 24.66 -6.49
CA GLY A 431 1.86 24.42 -6.39
C GLY A 431 2.28 23.07 -5.79
N TYR A 432 1.34 22.22 -5.36
CA TYR A 432 1.68 20.92 -4.77
C TYR A 432 2.06 19.85 -5.80
N PHE A 433 1.63 19.99 -7.06
CA PHE A 433 1.94 19.04 -8.13
C PHE A 433 2.55 19.72 -9.37
N SER A 434 3.63 19.16 -9.89
CA SER A 434 4.34 19.71 -11.05
C SER A 434 4.79 18.63 -12.04
N LYS A 435 4.95 19.00 -13.31
CA LYS A 435 5.51 18.09 -14.34
C LYS A 435 7.01 17.86 -14.18
N GLN A 436 7.69 18.77 -13.49
CA GLN A 436 9.11 18.64 -13.18
C GLN A 436 9.34 17.74 -11.96
N GLY A 437 8.33 17.53 -11.12
CA GLY A 437 8.45 16.88 -9.81
C GLY A 437 9.12 17.78 -8.76
N PRO A 438 9.41 17.24 -7.58
CA PRO A 438 10.14 17.97 -6.53
C PRO A 438 11.61 18.18 -6.87
N THR A 439 12.19 19.23 -6.28
CA THR A 439 13.63 19.46 -6.27
C THR A 439 14.32 18.52 -5.27
N GLN A 440 15.65 18.33 -5.41
CA GLN A 440 16.42 17.51 -4.47
C GLN A 440 16.31 18.04 -3.03
N LYS A 441 16.34 19.38 -2.82
CA LYS A 441 16.18 19.96 -1.49
C LYS A 441 14.81 19.68 -0.87
N GLN A 442 13.74 19.69 -1.68
CA GLN A 442 12.40 19.31 -1.22
C GLN A 442 12.35 17.84 -0.83
N ILE A 443 13.00 16.96 -1.59
CA ILE A 443 13.12 15.54 -1.27
C ILE A 443 13.90 15.36 0.05
N ASP A 444 15.10 15.94 0.15
CA ASP A 444 15.98 15.78 1.31
C ASP A 444 15.37 16.36 2.60
N GLY A 445 14.59 17.43 2.47
CA GLY A 445 13.91 18.09 3.59
C GLY A 445 12.58 17.45 3.99
N SER A 446 12.10 16.42 3.29
CA SER A 446 10.79 15.80 3.54
C SER A 446 10.90 14.42 4.18
N SER A 447 9.92 14.08 5.01
CA SER A 447 9.79 12.77 5.66
C SER A 447 8.33 12.46 5.95
N PHE A 448 8.05 11.24 6.41
CA PHE A 448 6.71 10.88 6.88
C PHE A 448 6.75 10.16 8.22
N THR A 449 5.61 10.24 8.90
CA THR A 449 5.29 9.40 10.05
C THR A 449 3.89 8.82 9.85
N MET A 450 3.74 7.51 9.99
CA MET A 450 2.45 6.84 10.04
C MET A 450 2.27 6.19 11.41
N THR A 451 1.31 6.67 12.18
CA THR A 451 1.06 6.19 13.56
C THR A 451 -0.17 5.29 13.57
N PHE A 452 -0.07 4.14 14.23
CA PHE A 452 -1.12 3.12 14.29
C PHE A 452 -1.61 2.97 15.73
N PHE A 453 -2.89 3.20 15.95
CA PHE A 453 -3.57 2.95 17.22
C PHE A 453 -4.36 1.65 17.13
N GLY A 454 -3.80 0.60 17.71
CA GLY A 454 -4.40 -0.73 17.78
C GLY A 454 -5.20 -0.94 19.07
N GLN A 455 -6.32 -1.66 18.94
CA GLN A 455 -7.14 -2.13 20.04
C GLN A 455 -7.36 -3.64 19.91
N GLY A 456 -7.33 -4.34 21.03
CA GLY A 456 -7.44 -5.78 21.05
C GLY A 456 -7.65 -6.35 22.44
N TYR A 457 -7.36 -7.63 22.58
CA TYR A 457 -7.60 -8.44 23.76
C TYR A 457 -6.30 -9.05 24.24
N SER A 458 -6.11 -9.14 25.56
CA SER A 458 -4.99 -9.89 26.13
C SER A 458 -5.14 -11.38 25.82
N GLN A 459 -4.02 -12.11 25.93
CA GLN A 459 -3.98 -13.52 25.59
C GLN A 459 -5.01 -14.33 26.39
N GLY A 460 -5.80 -15.18 25.70
CA GLY A 460 -6.80 -16.03 26.32
C GLY A 460 -8.18 -15.40 26.54
N LEU A 461 -8.35 -14.10 26.32
CA LEU A 461 -9.67 -13.47 26.33
C LEU A 461 -10.38 -13.60 24.98
N SER A 462 -11.64 -14.04 25.02
CA SER A 462 -12.48 -14.11 23.83
C SER A 462 -13.01 -12.72 23.43
N PRO A 463 -12.91 -12.34 22.13
CA PRO A 463 -13.52 -11.13 21.60
C PRO A 463 -15.05 -11.05 21.68
N ASP A 464 -15.74 -12.18 21.86
CA ASP A 464 -17.20 -12.26 21.82
C ASP A 464 -17.87 -11.84 23.14
N GLU A 465 -17.15 -11.97 24.26
CA GLU A 465 -17.70 -11.78 25.61
C GLU A 465 -17.17 -10.52 26.29
N ASN A 466 -16.04 -10.00 25.82
CA ASN A 466 -15.27 -8.96 26.51
C ASN A 466 -15.15 -7.67 25.70
N LYS A 467 -14.91 -6.56 26.40
CA LYS A 467 -14.45 -5.32 25.76
C LYS A 467 -12.94 -5.42 25.50
N PRO A 468 -12.42 -4.79 24.43
CA PRO A 468 -10.98 -4.70 24.21
C PRO A 468 -10.28 -4.08 25.42
N ASN A 469 -9.32 -4.80 26.00
CA ASN A 469 -8.57 -4.43 27.18
C ASN A 469 -7.07 -4.20 26.88
N VAL A 470 -6.66 -4.21 25.62
CA VAL A 470 -5.28 -3.89 25.23
C VAL A 470 -5.28 -2.77 24.20
N ARG A 471 -4.42 -1.78 24.43
CA ARG A 471 -4.09 -0.75 23.45
C ARG A 471 -2.61 -0.83 23.09
N ILE A 472 -2.32 -0.66 21.82
CA ILE A 472 -0.96 -0.57 21.30
C ILE A 472 -0.85 0.62 20.37
N CYS A 473 0.24 1.37 20.49
CA CYS A 473 0.62 2.41 19.56
C CYS A 473 1.92 1.97 18.89
N THR A 474 1.91 1.80 17.58
CA THR A 474 3.11 1.57 16.78
C THR A 474 3.27 2.69 15.76
N GLN A 475 4.46 2.77 15.18
CA GLN A 475 4.78 3.84 14.25
C GLN A 475 5.70 3.34 13.16
N VAL A 476 5.43 3.79 11.93
CA VAL A 476 6.31 3.66 10.77
C VAL A 476 6.82 5.05 10.41
N LYS A 477 8.13 5.25 10.39
CA LYS A 477 8.78 6.50 9.99
C LYS A 477 9.70 6.26 8.83
N GLY A 478 9.89 7.26 7.99
CA GLY A 478 10.88 7.15 6.92
C GLY A 478 11.15 8.48 6.23
N PRO A 479 12.11 8.49 5.29
CA PRO A 479 12.43 9.64 4.46
C PRO A 479 11.27 9.94 3.51
N GLU A 480 11.45 10.90 2.60
CA GLU A 480 10.43 11.31 1.63
C GLU A 480 9.69 10.11 0.98
N ALA A 481 8.37 10.25 0.90
CA ALA A 481 7.44 9.19 0.58
C ALA A 481 7.56 8.66 -0.88
N GLY A 482 7.57 9.54 -1.87
CA GLY A 482 7.39 9.19 -3.27
C GLY A 482 8.65 8.75 -4.02
N TYR A 483 9.82 9.23 -3.62
CA TYR A 483 11.06 9.15 -4.41
C TYR A 483 12.26 8.65 -3.60
N VAL A 484 12.10 8.45 -2.29
CA VAL A 484 13.07 7.71 -1.46
C VAL A 484 12.43 6.44 -0.92
N THR A 485 11.36 6.56 -0.15
CA THR A 485 10.67 5.43 0.47
C THR A 485 10.07 4.46 -0.55
N THR A 486 9.43 4.98 -1.61
CA THR A 486 8.82 4.14 -2.65
C THR A 486 9.84 3.26 -3.39
N PRO A 487 10.96 3.80 -3.92
CA PRO A 487 12.03 2.97 -4.48
C PRO A 487 12.57 1.92 -3.51
N ILE A 488 12.88 2.31 -2.27
CA ILE A 488 13.38 1.37 -1.24
C ILE A 488 12.37 0.25 -1.04
N ALA A 489 11.09 0.59 -0.81
CA ALA A 489 10.05 -0.38 -0.54
C ALA A 489 9.86 -1.37 -1.70
N MET A 490 9.85 -0.89 -2.94
CA MET A 490 9.69 -1.70 -4.14
C MET A 490 10.87 -2.65 -4.36
N VAL A 491 12.10 -2.13 -4.24
CA VAL A 491 13.31 -2.93 -4.45
C VAL A 491 13.45 -3.96 -3.34
N GLN A 492 13.23 -3.60 -2.08
CA GLN A 492 13.31 -4.55 -0.97
C GLN A 492 12.21 -5.64 -1.06
N ALA A 493 11.01 -5.30 -1.53
CA ALA A 493 9.97 -6.29 -1.83
C ALA A 493 10.41 -7.28 -2.92
N ALA A 494 11.02 -6.79 -4.00
CA ALA A 494 11.54 -7.64 -5.09
C ALA A 494 12.66 -8.57 -4.63
N VAL A 495 13.58 -8.03 -3.82
CA VAL A 495 14.65 -8.82 -3.24
C VAL A 495 14.12 -9.90 -2.29
N THR A 496 13.14 -9.55 -1.47
CA THR A 496 12.48 -10.51 -0.57
C THR A 496 11.79 -11.62 -1.36
N LEU A 497 11.08 -11.28 -2.44
CA LEU A 497 10.46 -12.26 -3.32
C LEU A 497 11.49 -13.25 -3.90
N LEU A 498 12.64 -12.75 -4.35
CA LEU A 498 13.69 -13.56 -4.97
C LEU A 498 14.43 -14.48 -3.97
N HIS A 499 14.63 -14.04 -2.72
CA HIS A 499 15.46 -14.77 -1.76
C HIS A 499 14.68 -15.54 -0.69
N GLU A 500 13.42 -15.17 -0.43
CA GLU A 500 12.59 -15.78 0.62
C GLU A 500 11.36 -16.48 0.05
N SER A 501 11.51 -17.12 -1.13
CA SER A 501 10.40 -17.80 -1.81
C SER A 501 9.70 -18.87 -0.95
N SER A 502 10.39 -19.48 0.01
CA SER A 502 9.82 -20.44 0.97
C SER A 502 8.88 -19.80 2.00
N ASN A 503 8.97 -18.48 2.21
CA ASN A 503 8.17 -17.71 3.16
C ASN A 503 7.01 -16.96 2.48
N LEU A 504 6.89 -17.05 1.15
CA LEU A 504 5.78 -16.50 0.37
C LEU A 504 4.54 -17.41 0.44
N PRO A 505 3.36 -16.95 -0.02
CA PRO A 505 2.20 -17.82 -0.22
C PRO A 505 2.58 -19.08 -1.02
N LYS A 506 2.04 -20.25 -0.63
CA LYS A 506 2.45 -21.56 -1.21
C LYS A 506 2.28 -21.66 -2.72
N ALA A 507 1.32 -20.92 -3.27
CA ALA A 507 1.10 -20.80 -4.70
C ALA A 507 1.30 -19.35 -5.13
N GLY A 508 1.61 -19.16 -6.40
CA GLY A 508 1.57 -17.85 -7.04
C GLY A 508 0.17 -17.23 -6.94
N GLY A 509 0.01 -16.03 -7.50
CA GLY A 509 -1.24 -15.31 -7.45
C GLY A 509 -1.06 -13.81 -7.44
N VAL A 510 -2.18 -13.10 -7.34
CA VAL A 510 -2.21 -11.64 -7.19
C VAL A 510 -2.41 -11.27 -5.73
N PHE A 511 -1.39 -10.67 -5.13
CA PHE A 511 -1.32 -10.38 -3.69
C PHE A 511 -1.12 -8.89 -3.40
N THR A 512 -1.45 -8.52 -2.17
CA THR A 512 -1.03 -7.27 -1.54
C THR A 512 0.31 -7.47 -0.83
N PRO A 513 1.05 -6.41 -0.46
CA PRO A 513 2.33 -6.56 0.20
C PRO A 513 2.22 -7.33 1.53
N GLY A 514 1.22 -7.04 2.36
CA GLY A 514 1.00 -7.73 3.62
C GLY A 514 0.60 -9.19 3.44
N ALA A 515 -0.19 -9.53 2.41
CA ALA A 515 -0.52 -10.92 2.11
C ALA A 515 0.71 -11.71 1.64
N ALA A 516 1.54 -11.12 0.78
CA ALA A 516 2.72 -11.77 0.23
C ALA A 516 3.87 -11.89 1.25
N PHE A 517 4.08 -10.86 2.08
CA PHE A 517 5.31 -10.70 2.86
C PHE A 517 5.13 -10.82 4.37
N SER A 518 3.92 -11.10 4.88
CA SER A 518 3.65 -11.19 6.33
C SER A 518 4.53 -12.18 7.10
N ARG A 519 5.08 -13.20 6.43
CA ARG A 519 5.95 -14.24 7.01
C ARG A 519 7.42 -14.13 6.59
N THR A 520 7.80 -13.00 5.99
CA THR A 520 9.16 -12.74 5.48
C THR A 520 9.91 -11.71 6.32
N LYS A 521 11.18 -11.48 6.02
CA LYS A 521 11.99 -10.43 6.68
C LYS A 521 11.89 -9.06 6.00
N LEU A 522 10.86 -8.80 5.18
CA LEU A 522 10.73 -7.51 4.49
C LEU A 522 10.75 -6.32 5.47
N ILE A 523 10.07 -6.41 6.61
CA ILE A 523 10.08 -5.35 7.64
C ILE A 523 11.51 -5.08 8.15
N ASP A 524 12.30 -6.13 8.40
CA ASP A 524 13.68 -5.99 8.88
C ASP A 524 14.56 -5.31 7.81
N ARG A 525 14.39 -5.70 6.54
CA ARG A 525 15.09 -5.06 5.41
C ARG A 525 14.72 -3.58 5.25
N LEU A 526 13.45 -3.25 5.46
CA LEU A 526 12.97 -1.86 5.42
C LEU A 526 13.58 -1.03 6.57
N ASN A 527 13.62 -1.58 7.78
CA ASN A 527 14.27 -0.94 8.93
C ASN A 527 15.75 -0.62 8.63
N GLN A 528 16.49 -1.57 8.07
CA GLN A 528 17.90 -1.38 7.68
C GLN A 528 18.10 -0.31 6.60
N ARG A 529 17.04 0.05 5.86
CA ARG A 529 17.04 1.07 4.81
C ARG A 529 16.36 2.37 5.24
N GLY A 530 16.13 2.58 6.54
CA GLY A 530 15.60 3.83 7.08
C GLY A 530 14.09 3.98 7.00
N ILE A 531 13.34 2.89 6.75
CA ILE A 531 11.89 2.83 6.91
C ILE A 531 11.61 2.05 8.20
N GLU A 532 11.51 2.79 9.30
CA GLU A 532 11.60 2.28 10.66
C GLU A 532 10.22 1.94 11.25
N PHE A 533 10.06 0.70 11.71
CA PHE A 533 8.89 0.19 12.41
C PHE A 533 9.20 0.05 13.91
N SER A 534 8.45 0.77 14.75
CA SER A 534 8.68 0.82 16.20
C SER A 534 7.39 0.72 17.01
N VAL A 535 7.50 0.22 18.24
CA VAL A 535 6.42 0.29 19.25
C VAL A 535 6.63 1.57 20.06
N ILE A 536 5.60 2.42 20.13
CA ILE A 536 5.62 3.66 20.89
C ILE A 536 5.07 3.44 22.30
N SER A 537 3.99 2.68 22.42
CA SER A 537 3.42 2.28 23.70
C SER A 537 2.60 1.00 23.57
N SER A 538 2.49 0.24 24.65
CA SER A 538 1.54 -0.86 24.77
C SER A 538 1.07 -0.93 26.22
N SER A 539 -0.24 -0.99 26.44
CA SER A 539 -0.83 -0.99 27.77
C SER A 539 -2.10 -1.85 27.80
N GLU A 540 -2.27 -2.58 28.89
CA GLU A 540 -3.58 -3.13 29.26
C GLU A 540 -4.44 -2.01 29.86
N VAL A 541 -5.73 -1.99 29.55
CA VAL A 541 -6.71 -0.94 29.86
C VAL A 541 -7.81 -1.47 30.74
#